data_AF-A0A1Z4IIQ5-F1
#
_entry.id   AF-A0A1Z4IIQ5-F1
#
_cell.length_a   1.000
_cell.length_b   1.000
_cell.length_c   1.000
_cell.angle_alpha   90.00
_cell.angle_beta   90.00
_cell.angle_gamma   90.00
#
_symmetry.space_group_name_H-M   'P 1'
#
loop_
_entity.id
_entity.type
_entity.pdbx_description
1 polymer ?
#
loop_
_entity_poly.entity_id
_entity_poly.type
_entity_poly.pdbx_seq_one_letter_code
_entity_poly.pdbx_strand_id
1 'polypeptide(L)' 'MRKEQDNTPERVRIRDSYRKRIFLESQNLDKSYLETVHFIIDCYFAFKKGAFPMQLGGVETPVLPPVTIK' A
#
# COMPACT_ATOMS: atom_id res chain seq x y z
N MET A 1 9.58 33.97 -6.79
CA MET A 1 9.86 32.61 -7.32
C MET A 1 10.35 31.77 -6.15
N ARG A 2 9.51 30.85 -5.65
CA ARG A 2 9.90 29.98 -4.53
C ARG A 2 10.90 28.98 -5.10
N LYS A 3 12.17 29.11 -4.74
CA LYS A 3 13.15 28.04 -4.97
C LYS A 3 12.67 26.90 -4.11
N GLU A 4 11.99 25.92 -4.71
CA GLU A 4 11.84 24.62 -4.07
C GLU A 4 13.27 24.19 -3.77
N GLN A 5 13.62 24.15 -2.49
CA GLN A 5 14.85 23.51 -2.06
C GLN A 5 14.78 22.12 -2.63
N ASP A 6 15.66 21.84 -3.58
CA ASP A 6 15.95 20.50 -4.06
C ASP A 6 16.57 19.73 -2.88
N ASN A 7 15.69 19.33 -1.97
CA ASN A 7 15.95 18.50 -0.81
C ASN A 7 15.99 17.04 -1.26
N THR A 8 16.56 16.74 -2.44
CA THR A 8 16.72 15.34 -2.86
C THR A 8 17.60 14.66 -1.81
N PRO A 9 17.04 13.76 -0.98
CA PRO A 9 17.81 13.14 0.07
C PRO A 9 18.83 12.21 -0.59
N GLU A 10 20.00 12.14 0.03
CA GLU A 10 20.97 11.08 -0.13
C GLU A 10 20.26 9.75 -0.43
N ARG A 11 20.52 9.15 -1.61
CA ARG A 11 19.85 7.95 -2.16
C ARG A 11 19.41 7.02 -1.03
N VAL A 12 18.11 7.07 -0.70
CA VAL A 12 17.56 6.27 0.40
C VAL A 12 17.88 4.80 0.15
N ARG A 13 18.73 4.22 1.00
CA ARG A 13 19.13 2.81 0.87
C ARG A 13 17.96 1.92 1.29
N ILE A 14 17.16 1.53 0.31
CA ILE A 14 16.14 0.49 0.49
C ILE A 14 16.85 -0.84 0.77
N ARG A 15 16.49 -1.51 1.87
CA ARG A 15 17.03 -2.83 2.25
C ARG A 15 16.77 -3.85 1.14
N ASP A 16 17.72 -4.75 0.89
CA ASP A 16 17.64 -5.70 -0.23
C ASP A 16 16.39 -6.60 -0.20
N SER A 17 15.92 -6.94 1.00
CA SER A 17 14.66 -7.69 1.15
C SER A 17 13.45 -6.93 0.62
N TYR A 18 13.41 -5.60 0.75
CA TYR A 18 12.36 -4.78 0.16
C TYR A 18 12.56 -4.62 -1.34
N ARG A 19 13.80 -4.47 -1.81
CA ARG A 19 14.11 -4.41 -3.25
C ARG A 19 13.59 -5.63 -4.00
N LYS A 20 13.81 -6.83 -3.46
CA LYS A 20 13.31 -8.09 -4.05
C LYS A 20 11.79 -8.11 -4.15
N ARG A 21 11.08 -7.65 -3.10
CA ARG A 21 9.62 -7.57 -3.10
C ARG A 21 9.12 -6.54 -4.12
N ILE A 22 9.67 -5.33 -4.12
CA ILE A 22 9.29 -4.27 -5.07
C ILE A 22 9.53 -4.73 -6.51
N PHE A 23 10.64 -5.42 -6.77
CA PHE A 23 10.91 -6.00 -8.08
C PHE A 23 9.88 -7.05 -8.49
N LEU A 24 9.47 -7.92 -7.57
CA LEU A 24 8.41 -8.89 -7.85
C LEU A 24 7.07 -8.20 -8.14
N GLU A 25 6.71 -7.19 -7.34
CA GLU A 25 5.49 -6.42 -7.55
C GLU A 25 5.52 -5.61 -8.85
N SER A 26 6.69 -5.14 -9.28
CA SER A 26 6.79 -4.42 -10.55
C SER A 26 6.49 -5.33 -11.74
N GLN A 27 6.86 -6.61 -11.66
CA GLN A 27 6.47 -7.62 -12.66
C GLN A 27 4.96 -7.88 -12.62
N ASN A 28 4.38 -8.00 -11.42
CA ASN A 28 2.94 -8.24 -11.26
C ASN A 28 2.08 -7.08 -11.81
N LEU A 29 2.55 -5.85 -11.62
CA LEU A 29 1.86 -4.63 -12.06
C LEU A 29 2.14 -4.27 -13.53
N ASP A 30 3.06 -4.99 -14.18
CA ASP A 30 3.61 -4.64 -15.50
C ASP A 30 4.08 -3.18 -15.55
N LYS A 31 4.89 -2.80 -14.55
CA LYS A 31 5.44 -1.44 -14.39
C LYS A 31 6.95 -1.47 -14.20
N SER A 32 7.60 -0.34 -14.47
CA SER A 32 9.00 -0.20 -14.08
C SER A 32 9.15 -0.24 -12.56
N TYR A 33 10.34 -0.62 -12.09
CA TYR A 33 10.68 -0.61 -10.68
C TYR A 33 10.44 0.78 -10.05
N LEU A 34 10.82 1.85 -10.74
CA LEU A 34 10.67 3.21 -10.25
C LEU A 34 9.18 3.63 -10.15
N GLU A 35 8.39 3.35 -11.19
CA GLU A 35 6.94 3.60 -11.15
C GLU A 35 6.26 2.81 -10.03
N THR A 36 6.70 1.58 -9.80
CA THR A 36 6.20 0.75 -8.70
C THR A 36 6.53 1.36 -7.34
N VAL A 37 7.74 1.90 -7.16
CA VAL A 37 8.11 2.63 -5.94
C VAL A 37 7.20 3.85 -5.74
N HIS A 38 6.99 4.67 -6.78
CA HIS A 38 6.10 5.83 -6.69
C HIS A 38 4.67 5.40 -6.35
N PHE A 39 4.15 4.37 -7.02
CA PHE A 39 2.82 3.83 -6.75
C PHE A 39 2.64 3.35 -5.31
N ILE A 40 3.64 2.65 -4.75
CA ILE A 40 3.63 2.23 -3.34
C ILE A 40 3.59 3.44 -2.39
N ILE A 41 4.36 4.49 -2.69
CA ILE A 41 4.38 5.73 -1.90
C ILE A 41 3.03 6.44 -1.96
N ASP A 42 2.44 6.56 -3.16
CA ASP A 42 1.12 7.16 -3.36
C ASP A 42 0.04 6.38 -2.61
N CYS A 43 0.07 5.04 -2.70
CA CYS A 43 -0.83 4.18 -1.94
C CYS A 43 -0.69 4.37 -0.43
N TYR A 44 0.53 4.52 0.09
CA TYR A 44 0.77 4.80 1.51
C TYR A 44 0.11 6.11 1.95
N PHE A 45 0.24 7.19 1.17
CA PHE A 45 -0.36 8.48 1.51
C PHE A 45 -1.87 8.50 1.34
N ALA A 46 -2.39 7.87 0.29
CA ALA A 46 -3.83 7.69 0.10
C ALA A 46 -4.43 6.88 1.27
N PHE A 47 -3.74 5.82 1.70
CA PHE A 47 -4.11 5.04 2.87
C PHE A 47 -4.12 5.89 4.14
N LYS A 48 -3.04 6.64 4.42
CA LYS A 48 -2.96 7.53 5.60
C LYS A 48 -4.06 8.61 5.62
N LYS A 49 -4.53 9.05 4.46
CA LYS A 49 -5.61 10.05 4.32
C LYS A 49 -7.02 9.45 4.36
N GLY A 50 -7.14 8.14 4.58
CA GLY A 50 -8.45 7.45 4.61
C GLY A 50 -9.10 7.31 3.23
N ALA A 51 -8.33 7.40 2.14
CA ALA A 51 -8.85 7.27 0.77
C ALA A 51 -9.18 5.81 0.40
N PHE A 52 -8.69 4.84 1.16
CA PHE A 52 -9.07 3.44 1.02
C PHE A 52 -10.02 3.06 2.17
N PRO A 53 -11.25 2.59 1.88
CA PRO A 53 -12.09 1.97 2.89
C PRO A 53 -11.35 0.71 3.34
N MET A 54 -10.79 0.77 4.55
CA MET A 54 -10.09 -0.35 5.14
C MET A 54 -11.14 -1.38 5.55
N GLN A 55 -11.59 -2.22 4.62
CA GLN A 55 -12.15 -3.52 4.97
C GLN A 55 -10.99 -4.41 5.42
N LEU A 56 -10.42 -4.06 6.58
CA LEU A 56 -9.47 -4.90 7.30
C LEU A 56 -10.26 -6.11 7.77
N GLY A 57 -10.34 -7.15 6.93
CA GLY A 57 -10.84 -8.47 7.28
C GLY A 57 -12.09 -8.43 8.16
N GLY A 58 -13.22 -7.99 7.59
CA GLY A 58 -14.50 -8.47 8.10
C GLY A 58 -14.50 -9.99 7.90
N VAL A 59 -14.06 -10.74 8.90
CA VAL A 59 -14.61 -12.07 9.11
C VAL A 59 -16.09 -11.79 9.35
N GLU A 60 -16.89 -11.89 8.30
CA GLU A 60 -18.32 -12.07 8.44
C GLU A 60 -18.47 -13.35 9.26
N THR A 61 -18.57 -13.23 10.59
CA THR A 61 -19.16 -14.29 11.38
C THR A 61 -20.60 -14.40 10.88
N PRO A 62 -21.00 -15.54 10.28
CA PRO A 62 -22.40 -15.72 9.96
C PRO A 62 -23.15 -15.71 11.29
N VAL A 63 -23.89 -14.63 11.56
CA VAL A 63 -24.81 -14.56 12.69
C VAL A 63 -25.91 -15.58 12.38
N LEU A 64 -25.79 -16.77 12.96
CA LEU A 64 -26.85 -17.78 12.95
C LEU A 64 -28.09 -17.17 13.63
N PRO A 65 -29.27 -17.18 12.97
CA PRO A 65 -30.49 -16.71 13.62
C PRO A 65 -30.84 -17.63 14.80
N PRO A 66 -31.47 -17.10 15.86
CA PRO A 66 -31.82 -17.89 17.03
C PRO A 66 -32.80 -19.00 16.64
N VAL A 67 -32.40 -20.25 16.85
CA VAL A 67 -33.27 -21.42 16.72
C VAL A 67 -34.33 -21.33 17.81
N THR A 68 -35.56 -21.02 17.43
CA THR A 68 -36.73 -21.14 18.30
C THR A 68 -37.11 -22.62 18.35
N ILE A 69 -36.78 -23.29 19.45
CA ILE A 69 -37.29 -24.64 19.75
C ILE A 69 -38.71 -24.49 20.28
N LYS A 70 -39.66 -25.14 19.61
CA LYS A 70 -41.07 -25.27 20.00
C LYS A 70 -41.26 -26.54 20.84
#